data_AF-A0A485K7W7-F1
#
_entry.id   AF-A0A485K7W7-F1
#
_cell.length_a   1.000
_cell.length_b   1.000
_cell.length_c   1.000
_cell.angle_alpha   90.00
_cell.angle_beta   90.00
_cell.angle_gamma   90.00
#
_symmetry.space_group_name_H-M   'P 1'
#
loop_
_entity.id
_entity.type
_entity.pdbx_description
1 polymer ?
#
loop_
_entity_poly.entity_id
_entity_poly.type
_entity_poly.pdbx_seq_one_letter_code
_entity_poly.pdbx_strand_id
1 'polypeptide(L)'
;MSTSTVGRNLFQTITAKRNFGVGQKVTRGIWDRFETAADNHGPSFVEITRVVPSPDLKHGKAYGIKTFRGVSEGKERRIDGPLKKDWRIIV
;
A
#
# COMPACT_ATOMS: atom_id res chain seq x y z
N MET A 1 -27.57 -1.10 -8.79
CA MET A 1 -26.83 -2.19 -8.10
C MET A 1 -25.48 -1.63 -7.68
N SER A 2 -25.30 -1.34 -6.39
CA SER A 2 -24.00 -0.90 -5.87
C SER A 2 -23.09 -2.11 -5.82
N THR A 3 -22.12 -2.19 -6.74
CA THR A 3 -21.08 -3.22 -6.68
C THR A 3 -20.30 -2.97 -5.41
N SER A 4 -20.51 -3.83 -4.40
CA SER A 4 -19.63 -3.89 -3.24
C SER A 4 -18.24 -4.22 -3.79
N THR A 5 -17.40 -3.20 -3.93
CA THR A 5 -16.03 -3.40 -4.40
C THR A 5 -15.36 -4.20 -3.31
N VAL A 6 -15.24 -5.51 -3.51
CA VAL A 6 -14.55 -6.38 -2.56
C VAL A 6 -13.16 -5.82 -2.42
N GLY A 7 -12.89 -5.27 -1.24
CA GLY A 7 -11.62 -4.63 -0.94
C GLY A 7 -10.45 -5.57 -1.24
N ARG A 8 -9.37 -5.04 -1.82
CA ARG A 8 -8.21 -5.82 -2.23
C ARG A 8 -7.12 -5.77 -1.17
N ASN A 9 -6.44 -6.90 -1.00
CA ASN A 9 -5.22 -6.93 -0.21
C ASN A 9 -4.03 -6.38 -1.00
N LEU A 10 -2.90 -6.14 -0.32
CA LEU A 10 -1.71 -5.56 -0.95
C LEU A 10 -1.26 -6.37 -2.16
N PHE A 11 -1.17 -7.70 -2.03
CA PHE A 11 -0.70 -8.58 -3.10
C PHE A 11 -1.65 -8.56 -4.30
N GLN A 12 -2.96 -8.68 -4.07
CA GLN A 12 -3.98 -8.55 -5.12
C GLN A 12 -3.92 -7.19 -5.82
N THR A 13 -3.44 -6.16 -5.14
CA THR A 13 -3.29 -4.81 -5.68
C THR A 13 -2.02 -4.65 -6.52
N ILE A 14 -0.88 -5.26 -6.13
CA ILE A 14 0.43 -5.00 -6.75
C ILE A 14 0.97 -6.13 -7.65
N THR A 15 0.60 -7.40 -7.43
CA THR A 15 1.24 -8.54 -8.11
C THR A 15 0.94 -8.61 -9.60
N ALA A 16 -0.19 -8.03 -10.05
CA ALA A 16 -0.52 -7.90 -11.47
C ALA A 16 0.28 -6.80 -12.20
N LYS A 17 1.08 -5.99 -11.48
CA LYS A 17 1.93 -4.96 -12.06
C LYS A 17 3.31 -5.53 -12.42
N ARG A 18 4.01 -4.83 -13.32
CA ARG A 18 5.40 -5.17 -13.69
C ARG A 18 6.26 -5.26 -12.43
N ASN A 19 7.14 -6.26 -12.38
CA ASN A 19 8.03 -6.51 -11.24
C ASN A 19 7.29 -6.58 -9.89
N PHE A 20 6.10 -7.22 -9.88
CA PHE A 20 5.22 -7.33 -8.71
C PHE A 20 4.89 -5.99 -8.03
N GLY A 21 4.93 -4.89 -8.77
CA GLY A 21 4.61 -3.55 -8.29
C GLY A 21 5.73 -2.85 -7.52
N VAL A 22 6.98 -3.30 -7.62
CA VAL A 22 8.13 -2.50 -7.16
C VAL A 22 8.14 -1.13 -7.86
N GLY A 23 8.35 -0.06 -7.09
CA GLY A 23 8.25 1.34 -7.50
C GLY A 23 6.84 1.93 -7.46
N GLN A 24 5.80 1.11 -7.24
CA GLN A 24 4.44 1.63 -7.06
C GLN A 24 4.27 2.25 -5.68
N LYS A 25 3.47 3.32 -5.60
CA LYS A 25 3.00 3.89 -4.34
C LYS A 25 1.64 3.32 -4.01
N VAL A 26 1.49 2.79 -2.81
CA VAL A 26 0.22 2.24 -2.30
C VAL A 26 -0.21 2.93 -1.02
N THR A 27 -1.51 3.00 -0.79
CA THR A 27 -2.10 3.57 0.43
C THR A 27 -3.15 2.64 1.02
N ARG A 28 -3.55 2.93 2.26
CA ARG A 28 -4.58 2.23 3.01
C ARG A 28 -5.76 3.14 3.28
N GLY A 29 -6.98 2.61 3.17
CA GLY A 29 -8.20 3.34 3.52
C GLY A 29 -8.23 3.88 4.95
N ILE A 30 -7.52 3.26 5.90
CA ILE A 30 -7.40 3.81 7.27
C ILE A 30 -6.63 5.14 7.35
N TRP A 31 -5.93 5.55 6.28
CA TRP A 31 -5.22 6.81 6.23
C TRP A 31 -6.07 7.97 5.71
N ASP A 32 -7.21 7.69 5.10
CA ASP A 32 -8.14 8.68 4.54
C ASP A 32 -8.58 9.70 5.59
N ARG A 33 -8.79 9.24 6.83
CA ARG A 33 -9.15 10.10 7.97
C ARG A 33 -8.11 11.16 8.33
N PHE A 34 -6.89 11.06 7.81
CA PHE A 34 -5.81 12.01 8.06
C PHE A 34 -5.59 12.98 6.90
N GLU A 35 -6.29 12.82 5.77
CA GLU A 35 -6.13 13.71 4.62
C GLU A 35 -6.53 15.15 4.94
N THR A 36 -7.52 15.33 5.81
CA THR A 36 -8.04 16.64 6.24
C THR A 36 -7.50 17.11 7.59
N ALA A 37 -6.57 16.36 8.20
CA ALA A 37 -5.99 16.75 9.49
C ALA A 37 -5.16 18.04 9.34
N ALA A 38 -5.25 18.95 10.32
CA ALA A 38 -4.57 20.25 10.27
C ALA A 38 -3.04 20.15 10.17
N ASP A 39 -2.49 19.05 10.67
CA ASP A 39 -1.07 18.71 10.66
C ASP A 39 -0.70 17.80 9.47
N ASN A 40 -1.57 17.66 8.47
CA ASN A 40 -1.27 16.91 7.26
C ASN A 40 -0.43 17.74 6.27
N HIS A 41 0.79 17.29 5.96
CA HIS A 41 1.70 17.97 5.03
C HIS A 41 1.80 17.27 3.66
N GLY A 42 1.05 16.19 3.43
CA GLY A 42 1.06 15.47 2.16
C GLY A 42 0.43 14.07 2.23
N PRO A 43 0.39 13.33 1.11
CA PRO A 43 -0.26 12.03 1.08
C PRO A 43 0.46 11.02 1.99
N SER A 44 -0.32 10.07 2.51
CA SER A 44 0.22 8.90 3.20
C SER A 44 0.28 7.73 2.22
N PHE A 45 1.46 7.14 2.05
CA PHE A 45 1.69 6.04 1.13
C PHE A 45 2.89 5.19 1.57
N VAL A 46 3.02 4.01 0.96
CA VAL A 46 4.24 3.21 0.99
C VAL A 46 4.70 3.04 -0.44
N GLU A 47 5.95 3.39 -0.70
CA GLU A 47 6.62 3.07 -1.96
C GLU A 47 7.19 1.65 -1.88
N ILE A 48 6.73 0.76 -2.76
CA ILE A 48 7.13 -0.65 -2.74
C ILE A 48 8.57 -0.76 -3.24
N THR A 49 9.45 -1.35 -2.43
CA THR A 49 10.86 -1.55 -2.77
C THR A 49 11.16 -3.00 -3.10
N ARG A 50 10.47 -3.95 -2.45
CA ARG A 50 10.70 -5.38 -2.63
C ARG A 50 9.47 -6.22 -2.29
N VAL A 51 9.22 -7.25 -3.09
CA VAL A 51 8.10 -8.18 -2.90
C VAL A 51 8.61 -9.61 -3.01
N VAL A 52 8.23 -10.45 -2.04
CA VAL A 52 8.48 -11.90 -2.02
C VAL A 52 7.11 -12.56 -1.90
N PRO A 53 6.37 -12.71 -3.02
CA PRO A 53 5.03 -13.28 -3.00
C PRO A 53 5.08 -14.79 -2.77
N SER A 54 3.99 -15.35 -2.26
CA SER A 54 3.75 -16.80 -2.31
C SER A 54 3.52 -17.26 -3.76
N PRO A 55 3.67 -18.58 -4.05
CA PRO A 55 3.42 -19.12 -5.39
C PRO A 55 2.02 -18.82 -5.94
N ASP A 56 1.00 -18.67 -5.07
CA ASP A 56 -0.37 -18.35 -5.45
C ASP A 56 -0.62 -16.84 -5.67
N LEU A 57 0.39 -15.99 -5.42
CA LEU A 57 0.37 -14.53 -5.53
C LEU A 57 -0.67 -13.81 -4.65
N LYS A 58 -1.24 -14.49 -3.64
CA LYS A 58 -2.28 -13.92 -2.77
C LYS A 58 -1.75 -13.40 -1.44
N HIS A 59 -0.54 -13.81 -1.05
CA HIS A 59 0.13 -13.41 0.18
C HIS A 59 1.66 -13.39 0.01
N GLY A 60 2.41 -13.25 1.12
CA GLY A 60 3.87 -13.25 1.11
C GLY A 60 4.48 -12.20 2.05
N LYS A 61 5.65 -11.70 1.67
CA LYS A 61 6.32 -10.58 2.34
C LYS A 61 6.45 -9.42 1.36
N ALA A 62 6.18 -8.20 1.83
CA ALA A 62 6.37 -6.98 1.07
C ALA A 62 7.11 -5.95 1.93
N TYR A 63 7.91 -5.14 1.28
CA TYR A 63 8.75 -4.13 1.89
C TYR A 63 8.59 -2.82 1.13
N GLY A 64 8.76 -1.72 1.84
CA GLY A 64 8.69 -0.40 1.25
C GLY A 64 9.11 0.70 2.19
N ILE A 65 9.12 1.92 1.66
CA ILE A 65 9.43 3.14 2.41
C ILE A 65 8.10 3.83 2.67
N LYS A 66 7.75 3.99 3.95
CA LYS A 66 6.51 4.64 4.37
C LYS A 66 6.69 6.15 4.41
N THR A 67 5.76 6.86 3.80
CA THR A 67 5.52 8.28 3.98
C THR A 67 4.18 8.43 4.67
N PHE A 68 4.14 9.11 5.81
CA PHE A 68 2.91 9.37 6.54
C PHE A 68 2.71 10.87 6.69
N ARG A 69 1.57 11.36 6.19
CA ARG A 69 1.20 12.78 6.23
C ARG A 69 2.30 13.70 5.68
N GLY A 70 2.91 13.27 4.57
CA GLY A 70 4.03 13.97 3.91
C GLY A 70 5.42 13.70 4.49
N VAL A 71 5.54 13.02 5.64
CA VAL A 71 6.84 12.74 6.29
C VAL A 71 7.31 11.33 5.95
N SER A 72 8.44 11.21 5.24
CA SER A 72 9.05 9.93 4.89
C SER A 72 9.90 9.37 6.02
N GLU A 73 9.79 8.07 6.29
CA GLU A 73 10.67 7.36 7.21
C GLU A 73 12.09 7.15 6.64
N GLY A 74 12.29 7.33 5.32
CA GLY A 74 13.59 7.25 4.64
C GLY A 74 14.26 5.88 4.62
N LYS A 75 13.67 4.85 5.25
CA LYS A 75 14.24 3.50 5.37
C LYS A 75 13.23 2.44 4.93
N GLU A 76 13.70 1.44 4.19
CA GLU A 76 12.91 0.25 3.88
C GLU A 76 12.50 -0.47 5.17
N ARG A 77 11.21 -0.79 5.28
CA ARG A 77 10.66 -1.67 6.33
C ARG A 77 9.69 -2.68 5.75
N ARG A 78 9.47 -3.75 6.51
CA ARG A 78 8.39 -4.71 6.20
C ARG A 78 7.04 -4.01 6.35
N ILE A 79 6.15 -4.23 5.39
CA ILE A 79 4.82 -3.63 5.41
C ILE A 79 3.93 -4.37 6.43
N ASP A 80 3.29 -3.60 7.31
CA ASP A 80 2.35 -4.10 8.30
C ASP A 80 0.96 -4.33 7.71
N GLY A 81 0.31 -5.42 8.10
CA GLY A 81 -1.05 -5.76 7.67
C GLY A 81 -1.24 -5.86 6.14
N PRO A 82 -0.35 -6.52 5.37
CA PRO A 82 -0.45 -6.56 3.92
C PRO A 82 -1.69 -7.33 3.42
N LEU A 83 -2.32 -8.13 4.29
CA LEU A 83 -3.54 -8.89 3.98
C LEU A 83 -4.85 -8.14 4.28
N LYS A 84 -4.78 -6.92 4.85
CA LYS A 84 -5.97 -6.08 5.03
C LYS A 84 -6.55 -5.70 3.67
N LYS A 85 -7.87 -5.56 3.57
CA LYS A 85 -8.57 -5.41 2.28
C LYS A 85 -8.83 -3.95 1.89
N ASP A 86 -7.97 -3.04 2.33
CA ASP A 86 -8.12 -1.60 2.14
C ASP A 86 -6.95 -0.99 1.36
N TRP A 87 -6.15 -1.81 0.66
CA TRP A 87 -5.00 -1.36 -0.11
C TRP A 87 -5.39 -0.90 -1.52
N ARG A 88 -4.85 0.24 -1.94
CA ARG A 88 -5.01 0.79 -3.30
C ARG A 88 -3.71 1.41 -3.81
N ILE A 89 -3.50 1.42 -5.12
CA ILE A 89 -2.39 2.14 -5.78
C ILE A 89 -2.76 3.63 -5.87
N ILE A 90 -1.79 4.50 -5.62
CA ILE A 90 -1.87 5.93 -5.93
C ILE A 90 -1.27 6.12 -7.32
N VAL A 91 -2.04 6.74 -8.22
CA VAL A 91 -1.61 7.10 -9.58
C VAL A 91 -1.14 8.54 -9.60
#